data_AF-A0A1I4I695-F1
#
_entry.id   AF-A0A1I4I695-F1
#
_cell.length_a   1.000
_cell.length_b   1.000
_cell.length_c   1.000
_cell.angle_alpha   90.00
_cell.angle_beta   90.00
_cell.angle_gamma   90.00
#
_symmetry.space_group_name_H-M   'P 1'
#
loop_
_entity.id
_entity.type
_entity.pdbx_description
1 polymer ?
#
loop_
_entity_poly.entity_id
_entity_poly.type
_entity_poly.pdbx_seq_one_letter_code
_entity_poly.pdbx_strand_id
1 'polypeptide(L)' 'MKTEILFHDQKIPVRFISSDQKAIPALIQALEHRCTQPEEPLALLNRIDMIEVVGNNAIVYTSLEEESILLPLS' A
#
# COMPACT_ATOMS: atom_id res chain seq x y z
N MET A 1 -14.08 -3.37 -4.80
CA MET A 1 -14.29 -3.98 -3.47
C MET A 1 -13.51 -3.18 -2.43
N LYS A 2 -14.02 -2.99 -1.21
CA LYS A 2 -13.28 -2.35 -0.10
C LYS A 2 -12.95 -3.41 0.95
N THR A 3 -11.73 -3.43 1.43
CA THR A 3 -11.26 -4.30 2.52
C THR A 3 -10.26 -3.51 3.37
N GLU A 4 -9.82 -4.10 4.46
CA GLU A 4 -8.74 -3.55 5.29
C GLU A 4 -7.62 -4.59 5.34
N ILE A 5 -6.37 -4.14 5.42
CA ILE A 5 -5.23 -4.99 5.73
C ILE A 5 -4.62 -4.55 7.06
N LEU A 6 -4.06 -5.51 7.80
CA LEU A 6 -3.28 -5.21 9.00
C LEU A 6 -1.80 -5.20 8.59
N PHE A 7 -1.14 -4.07 8.74
CA PHE A 7 0.28 -3.88 8.43
C PHE A 7 0.95 -3.14 9.59
N HIS A 8 1.98 -3.73 10.21
CA HIS A 8 2.65 -3.22 11.43
C HIS A 8 1.68 -2.67 12.50
N ASP A 9 0.66 -3.45 12.86
CA ASP A 9 -0.40 -3.08 13.83
C ASP A 9 -1.31 -1.90 13.43
N GLN A 10 -1.16 -1.38 12.21
CA GLN A 10 -2.05 -0.40 11.61
C GLN A 10 -3.07 -1.09 10.70
N LYS A 11 -4.35 -0.75 10.88
CA LYS A 11 -5.39 -1.11 9.91
C LYS A 11 -5.38 -0.09 8.79
N ILE A 12 -5.10 -0.55 7.58
CA ILE A 12 -5.04 0.28 6.39
C ILE A 12 -6.23 -0.07 5.49
N PRO A 13 -7.09 0.90 5.14
CA PRO A 13 -8.17 0.66 4.19
C PRO A 13 -7.59 0.48 2.79
N VAL A 14 -7.99 -0.61 2.14
CA VAL A 14 -7.58 -0.98 0.79
C VAL A 14 -8.80 -1.10 -0.12
N ARG A 15 -8.77 -0.38 -1.23
CA ARG A 15 -9.80 -0.44 -2.25
C ARG A 15 -9.27 -1.15 -3.49
N PHE A 16 -9.90 -2.26 -3.83
CA PHE A 16 -9.62 -2.99 -5.05
C PHE A 16 -10.53 -2.47 -6.17
N ILE A 17 -9.92 -1.90 -7.22
CA ILE A 17 -10.62 -1.46 -8.43
C ILE A 17 -10.93 -2.67 -9.33
N SER A 18 -10.13 -3.74 -9.27
CA SER A 18 -10.46 -5.04 -9.87
C SER A 18 -10.97 -6.03 -8.81
N SER A 19 -11.67 -7.09 -9.22
CA SER A 19 -12.12 -8.15 -8.30
C SER A 19 -11.00 -9.13 -7.89
N ASP A 20 -9.76 -8.87 -8.32
CA ASP A 20 -8.66 -9.81 -8.12
C ASP A 20 -8.02 -9.64 -6.74
N GLN A 21 -8.46 -10.47 -5.79
CA GLN A 21 -7.94 -10.49 -4.42
C GLN A 21 -6.52 -11.07 -4.33
N LYS A 22 -5.97 -11.63 -5.42
CA LYS A 22 -4.59 -12.16 -5.45
C LYS A 22 -3.53 -11.07 -5.25
N ALA A 23 -3.91 -9.80 -5.34
CA ALA A 23 -3.02 -8.68 -5.13
C ALA A 23 -2.72 -8.37 -3.64
N ILE A 24 -3.47 -8.94 -2.67
CA ILE A 24 -3.22 -8.67 -1.23
C ILE A 24 -1.83 -9.18 -0.78
N PRO A 25 -1.43 -10.44 -1.03
CA PRO A 25 -0.10 -10.90 -0.63
C PRO A 25 1.03 -10.11 -1.30
N ALA A 26 0.88 -9.81 -2.59
CA ALA A 26 1.84 -9.00 -3.34
C ALA A 26 1.94 -7.56 -2.78
N LEU A 27 0.81 -6.99 -2.37
CA LEU A 27 0.77 -5.67 -1.74
C LEU A 27 1.54 -5.65 -0.42
N ILE A 28 1.29 -6.63 0.45
CA ILE A 28 2.01 -6.74 1.72
C ILE A 28 3.51 -6.89 1.46
N GLN A 29 3.90 -7.78 0.53
CA GLN A 29 5.30 -7.98 0.19
C GLN A 29 5.98 -6.72 -0.36
N ALA A 30 5.30 -5.97 -1.22
CA ALA A 30 5.85 -4.74 -1.78
C ALA A 30 5.93 -3.61 -0.74
N LEU A 31 4.99 -3.53 0.21
CA LEU A 31 5.08 -2.63 1.38
C LEU A 31 6.25 -2.99 2.29
N GLU A 32 6.43 -4.28 2.62
CA GLU A 32 7.59 -4.77 3.41
C GLU A 32 8.91 -4.46 2.71
N HIS A 33 8.99 -4.70 1.40
CA HIS A 33 10.20 -4.41 0.63
C HIS A 33 10.58 -2.93 0.71
N ARG A 34 9.59 -2.03 0.61
CA ARG A 34 9.79 -0.58 0.76
C ARG A 34 10.22 -0.20 2.18
N CYS A 35 9.69 -0.85 3.22
CA CYS A 35 10.17 -0.66 4.61
C CYS A 35 11.65 -1.01 4.76
N THR A 36 12.14 -2.03 4.03
CA THR A 36 13.55 -2.46 4.12
C THR A 36 14.51 -1.63 3.27
N GLN A 37 14.02 -0.75 2.39
CA GLN A 37 14.87 0.08 1.55
C GLN A 37 15.39 1.31 2.32
N PRO A 38 16.72 1.49 2.41
CA PRO A 38 17.32 2.57 3.22
C PRO A 38 17.13 3.97 2.64
N GLU A 39 16.72 4.08 1.37
CA GLU A 39 16.56 5.36 0.67
C GLU A 39 15.14 5.93 0.70
N GLU A 40 14.14 5.14 1.11
CA GLU A 40 12.77 5.64 1.22
C GLU A 40 12.38 5.95 2.66
N PRO A 41 11.62 7.03 2.92
CA PRO A 41 11.25 7.40 4.27
C PRO A 41 10.39 6.29 4.88
N LEU A 42 10.97 5.53 5.82
CA LEU A 42 10.25 4.72 6.83
C LEU A 42 9.11 5.52 7.49
N ALA A 43 9.16 6.86 7.45
CA ALA A 43 8.12 7.77 7.91
C ALA A 43 6.82 7.72 7.08
N LEU A 44 6.87 7.45 5.77
CA LEU A 44 5.69 7.43 4.89
C LEU A 44 4.83 6.18 5.14
N LEU A 45 5.46 5.03 5.42
CA LEU A 45 4.76 3.76 5.62
C LEU A 45 4.09 3.66 7.01
N ASN A 46 4.53 4.46 7.98
CA ASN A 46 3.90 4.55 9.30
C ASN A 46 2.59 5.37 9.30
N ARG A 47 2.25 6.02 8.19
CA ARG A 47 1.05 6.86 8.05
C ARG A 47 0.41 6.71 6.67
N ILE A 48 0.09 5.47 6.34
CA ILE A 48 -0.72 5.19 5.15
C ILE A 48 -2.19 5.44 5.52
N ASP A 49 -2.84 6.36 4.80
CA ASP A 49 -4.26 6.64 5.01
C ASP A 49 -5.14 5.71 4.20
N MET A 50 -4.72 5.36 2.99
CA MET A 50 -5.47 4.48 2.08
C MET A 50 -4.57 3.89 1.01
N ILE A 51 -4.94 2.69 0.53
CA ILE A 51 -4.33 2.08 -0.65
C ILE A 51 -5.41 1.80 -1.69
N GLU A 52 -5.18 2.18 -2.95
CA GLU A 52 -6.00 1.74 -4.08
C GLU A 52 -5.22 0.76 -4.96
N VAL A 53 -5.76 -0.45 -5.12
CA VAL A 53 -5.17 -1.49 -5.99
C VAL A 53 -5.85 -1.44 -7.36
N VAL A 54 -5.06 -1.16 -8.38
CA VAL A 54 -5.46 -1.00 -9.78
C VAL A 54 -4.64 -1.95 -10.67
N GLY A 55 -5.23 -3.10 -11.01
CA GLY A 55 -4.52 -4.13 -11.76
C GLY A 55 -3.33 -4.67 -10.97
N ASN A 56 -2.12 -4.49 -11.52
CA ASN A 56 -0.86 -4.90 -10.90
C ASN A 56 -0.13 -3.76 -10.17
N ASN A 57 -0.81 -2.63 -9.91
CA ASN A 57 -0.24 -1.52 -9.18
C ASN A 57 -1.09 -1.21 -7.95
N ALA A 58 -0.43 -0.75 -6.91
CA ALA A 58 -1.04 -0.15 -5.75
C ALA A 58 -0.68 1.33 -5.68
N ILE A 59 -1.64 2.16 -5.35
CA ILE A 59 -1.47 3.59 -5.14
C ILE A 59 -1.63 3.82 -3.65
N VAL A 60 -0.56 4.25 -3.00
CA VAL A 60 -0.51 4.50 -1.56
C VAL A 60 -0.73 5.99 -1.33
N TYR A 61 -1.77 6.34 -0.58
CA TYR A 61 -2.13 7.71 -0.24
C TYR A 61 -1.67 8.03 1.17
N THR A 62 -0.99 9.17 1.32
CA THR A 62 -0.57 9.71 2.62
C THR A 62 -0.98 11.18 2.72
N SER A 63 -1.43 11.59 3.90
CA SER A 63 -1.89 12.95 4.22
C SER A 63 -0.75 13.91 4.53
N LEU A 64 0.49 13.41 4.62
CA LEU A 64 1.67 14.19 4.98
C LEU A 64 2.25 14.97 3.80
N GLU A 65 2.25 14.39 2.60
CA GLU A 65 2.95 14.96 1.45
C GLU A 65 2.01 15.41 0.32
N GLU A 66 0.69 15.24 0.46
CA GLU A 66 -0.32 15.37 -0.63
C GLU A 66 0.00 14.50 -1.89
N GLU A 67 1.10 13.77 -1.86
CA GLU A 67 1.58 12.90 -2.92
C GLU A 67 1.12 11.46 -2.68
N SER A 68 0.87 10.78 -3.80
CA SER A 68 0.51 9.37 -3.85
C SER A 68 1.66 8.56 -4.44
N ILE A 69 2.04 7.47 -3.77
CA ILE A 69 3.14 6.63 -4.22
C ILE A 69 2.58 5.49 -5.07
N LEU A 70 3.10 5.34 -6.28
CA LEU A 70 2.79 4.19 -7.12
C LEU A 70 3.73 3.03 -6.80
N LEU A 71 3.13 1.88 -6.50
CA LEU A 71 3.80 0.70 -5.98
C LEU A 71 3.45 -0.51 -6.86
N PRO A 72 4.37 -0.96 -7.72
CA PRO A 72 4.14 -2.14 -8.55
C PRO A 72 4.06 -3.41 -7.68
N LEU A 73 3.12 -4.29 -8.03
CA LEU A 73 2.85 -5.56 -7.34
C LEU A 73 3.43 -6.78 -8.07
N SER A 74 4.22 -6.57 -9.12
CA SER A 74 4.78 -7.59 -10.03
C SER A 74 6.30 -7.56 -10.07
#